data_AF-A0A261F9R6-F1
#
_entry.id   AF-A0A261F9R6-F1
#
_cell.length_a   1.000
_cell.length_b   1.000
_cell.length_c   1.000
_cell.angle_alpha   90.00
_cell.angle_beta   90.00
_cell.angle_gamma   90.00
#
_symmetry.space_group_name_H-M   'P 1'
#
loop_
_entity.id
_entity.type
_entity.pdbx_description
1 polymer ?
#
loop_
_entity_poly.entity_id
_entity_poly.type
_entity_poly.pdbx_seq_one_letter_code
_entity_poly.pdbx_strand_id
1 'polypeptide(L)'
;MATFLDYARDEVRTFAEQPFCGEDALIFSQLVYLSFPDALATKSLTLQQLLRRETYPALIDEMSHGQEALELLRLCGESPRFRDVRLADRISPNSTADPNRFCAATFILPDSTRVIAFRGTDGTIAGWHEDYRLLFVTPPLDSQARALAYLKSHASAHLAERPEIIITGHSMGGNLAIYAAAVAPHSVQSRIRAVYAQDSPGFIRSFIESKQFQAIRSRVHKYVPESSMVGMLFDSGVEETVVRSNAHGSEQHFLSTWLFTHPQIEQEASGEEQKPALKSTSEESHEQAPETSLKTASEQAQEQAHKPAHEPALKPSNEPVAVTASAPQPSDLWVLDRTEHLSRYSQALANTLNGWRESLDVAQRERFIETLFSALDSTGYVQFSQLRENWNTVIPVISQYLRSLPATDRNQLSSAIGELVKLIVLPSGEENS
;
A
#
# COMPACT_ATOMS: atom_id res chain seq x y z
N MET A 1 4.88 16.91 7.53
CA MET A 1 3.59 16.24 7.27
C MET A 1 3.78 14.77 7.55
N ALA A 2 2.82 14.13 8.21
CA ALA A 2 2.94 12.76 8.69
C ALA A 2 2.54 11.74 7.62
N THR A 3 3.06 10.52 7.72
CA THR A 3 2.80 9.40 6.81
C THR A 3 2.23 8.18 7.56
N PHE A 4 1.95 7.09 6.86
CA PHE A 4 1.51 5.85 7.52
C PHE A 4 2.59 5.27 8.48
N LEU A 5 3.87 5.58 8.27
CA LEU A 5 4.94 5.16 9.18
C LEU A 5 4.82 5.89 10.53
N ASP A 6 4.49 7.18 10.51
CA ASP A 6 4.25 7.96 11.73
C ASP A 6 2.97 7.47 12.42
N TYR A 7 1.91 7.21 11.65
CA TYR A 7 0.70 6.57 12.17
C TYR A 7 1.01 5.22 12.86
N ALA A 8 1.77 4.34 12.21
CA ALA A 8 2.14 3.03 12.76
C ALA A 8 2.94 3.15 14.06
N ARG A 9 3.76 4.21 14.18
CA ARG A 9 4.62 4.48 15.35
C ARG A 9 3.82 5.08 16.51
N ASP A 10 2.99 6.08 16.23
CA ASP A 10 2.47 7.00 17.23
C ASP A 10 0.99 6.72 17.61
N GLU A 11 0.25 5.96 16.79
CA GLU A 11 -1.05 5.44 17.20
C GLU A 11 -0.86 4.27 18.17
N VAL A 12 -1.04 4.55 19.45
CA VAL A 12 -0.85 3.59 20.55
C VAL A 12 -2.15 2.97 21.06
N ARG A 13 -3.33 3.45 20.62
CA ARG A 13 -4.60 2.86 21.05
C ARG A 13 -4.78 1.49 20.43
N THR A 14 -5.08 0.51 21.28
CA THR A 14 -5.34 -0.87 20.87
C THR A 14 -6.63 -0.97 20.05
N PHE A 15 -6.82 -2.09 19.34
CA PHE A 15 -8.09 -2.37 18.63
C PHE A 15 -9.32 -2.45 19.55
N ALA A 16 -9.12 -2.62 20.87
CA ALA A 16 -10.20 -2.58 21.86
C ALA A 16 -10.61 -1.15 22.23
N GLU A 17 -9.66 -0.20 22.24
CA GLU A 17 -9.90 1.22 22.53
C GLU A 17 -10.40 1.97 21.30
N GLN A 18 -9.84 1.67 20.14
CA GLN A 18 -10.26 2.18 18.84
C GLN A 18 -10.42 1.01 17.85
N PRO A 19 -11.67 0.65 17.50
CA PRO A 19 -11.93 -0.36 16.48
C PRO A 19 -11.19 -0.07 15.17
N PHE A 20 -10.91 -1.13 14.42
CA PHE A 20 -10.22 -1.02 13.14
C PHE A 20 -10.93 -0.02 12.19
N CYS A 21 -10.14 0.83 11.54
CA CYS A 21 -10.60 1.84 10.57
C CYS A 21 -9.87 1.70 9.21
N GLY A 22 -10.17 2.58 8.26
CA GLY A 22 -9.59 2.51 6.92
C GLY A 22 -8.07 2.77 6.90
N GLU A 23 -7.60 3.59 7.83
CA GLU A 23 -6.18 3.88 8.05
C GLU A 23 -5.37 2.62 8.40
N ASP A 24 -5.93 1.71 9.22
CA ASP A 24 -5.30 0.42 9.50
C ASP A 24 -5.16 -0.45 8.26
N ALA A 25 -6.11 -0.36 7.32
CA ALA A 25 -6.10 -1.18 6.11
C ALA A 25 -4.87 -0.89 5.24
N LEU A 26 -4.34 0.35 5.26
CA LEU A 26 -3.11 0.71 4.55
C LEU A 26 -1.91 -0.07 5.10
N ILE A 27 -1.84 -0.23 6.42
CA ILE A 27 -0.77 -0.98 7.11
C ILE A 27 -0.74 -2.41 6.59
N PHE A 28 -1.89 -3.08 6.55
CA PHE A 28 -1.97 -4.46 6.08
C PHE A 28 -1.79 -4.60 4.55
N SER A 29 -2.23 -3.61 3.77
CA SER A 29 -1.96 -3.55 2.34
C SER A 29 -0.47 -3.35 2.00
N GLN A 30 0.31 -2.73 2.89
CA GLN A 30 1.76 -2.62 2.74
C GLN A 30 2.48 -3.85 3.29
N LEU A 31 2.08 -4.38 4.45
CA LEU A 31 2.74 -5.54 5.09
C LEU A 31 2.70 -6.80 4.21
N VAL A 32 1.69 -6.98 3.36
CA VAL A 32 1.60 -8.13 2.44
C VAL A 32 2.67 -8.12 1.33
N TYR A 33 3.44 -7.04 1.18
CA TYR A 33 4.61 -7.00 0.30
C TYR A 33 5.84 -7.71 0.89
N LEU A 34 5.84 -8.07 2.18
CA LEU A 34 6.84 -8.96 2.74
C LEU A 34 6.72 -10.37 2.14
N SER A 35 7.87 -11.01 1.96
CA SER A 35 7.94 -12.46 1.77
C SER A 35 7.72 -13.14 3.12
N PHE A 36 6.92 -14.20 3.16
CA PHE A 36 6.70 -14.95 4.39
C PHE A 36 7.10 -16.41 4.19
N PRO A 37 8.40 -16.74 4.30
CA PRO A 37 8.94 -18.05 3.94
C PRO A 37 8.28 -19.18 4.73
N ASP A 38 8.14 -20.36 4.12
CA ASP A 38 7.45 -21.53 4.71
C ASP A 38 7.97 -21.94 6.10
N ALA A 39 9.22 -21.61 6.42
CA ALA A 39 9.78 -21.80 7.77
C ALA A 39 8.93 -21.12 8.87
N LEU A 40 8.24 -20.01 8.54
CA LEU A 40 7.31 -19.31 9.44
C LEU A 40 5.90 -19.92 9.42
N ALA A 41 5.60 -20.95 8.61
CA ALA A 41 4.24 -21.47 8.40
C ALA A 41 3.74 -22.33 9.54
N THR A 42 4.68 -22.90 10.31
CA THR A 42 4.35 -23.82 11.41
C THR A 42 3.92 -23.10 12.69
N LYS A 43 4.02 -21.77 12.74
CA LYS A 43 3.72 -20.96 13.93
C LYS A 43 2.91 -19.75 13.54
N SER A 44 1.74 -19.58 14.15
CA SER A 44 1.04 -18.31 14.11
C SER A 44 1.76 -17.36 15.07
N LEU A 45 2.57 -16.46 14.50
CA LEU A 45 3.43 -15.52 15.21
C LEU A 45 2.77 -14.14 15.24
N THR A 46 2.92 -13.42 16.34
CA THR A 46 2.57 -11.99 16.38
C THR A 46 3.54 -11.16 15.54
N LEU A 47 3.15 -9.95 15.13
CA LEU A 47 4.04 -9.04 14.41
C LEU A 47 5.33 -8.76 15.21
N GLN A 48 5.21 -8.60 16.53
CA GLN A 48 6.39 -8.48 17.40
C GLN A 48 7.29 -9.73 17.35
N GLN A 49 6.70 -10.93 17.34
CA GLN A 49 7.47 -12.18 17.30
C GLN A 49 8.15 -12.44 15.95
N LEU A 50 7.72 -11.77 14.89
CA LEU A 50 8.37 -11.77 13.57
C LEU A 50 9.65 -10.91 13.56
N LEU A 51 9.85 -10.02 14.54
CA LEU A 51 11.04 -9.17 14.66
C LEU A 51 12.26 -9.97 15.11
N ARG A 52 12.84 -10.71 14.17
CA ARG A 52 14.05 -11.49 14.35
C ARG A 52 15.04 -11.08 13.28
N ARG A 53 16.17 -10.50 13.68
CA ARG A 53 17.12 -9.93 12.73
C ARG A 53 17.64 -10.97 11.73
N GLU A 54 17.75 -12.23 12.17
CA GLU A 54 18.12 -13.37 11.35
C GLU A 54 17.07 -13.76 10.29
N THR A 55 15.81 -13.36 10.44
CA THR A 55 14.76 -13.63 9.44
C THR A 55 14.59 -12.51 8.43
N TYR A 56 15.09 -11.30 8.69
CA TYR A 56 14.89 -10.12 7.82
C TYR A 56 15.29 -10.36 6.36
N PRO A 57 16.45 -10.97 6.05
CA PRO A 57 16.82 -11.24 4.66
C PRO A 57 15.81 -12.13 3.92
N ALA A 58 15.10 -13.01 4.63
CA ALA A 58 14.10 -13.89 4.06
C ALA A 58 12.69 -13.26 4.02
N LEU A 59 12.47 -12.17 4.76
CA LEU A 59 11.23 -11.39 4.74
C LEU A 59 11.20 -10.37 3.59
N ILE A 60 12.37 -9.97 3.11
CA ILE A 60 12.50 -9.05 1.98
C ILE A 60 12.53 -9.86 0.69
N ASP A 61 11.51 -9.71 -0.14
CA ASP A 61 11.54 -10.14 -1.55
C ASP A 61 12.48 -9.20 -2.34
N GLU A 62 13.00 -9.62 -3.49
CA GLU A 62 13.87 -8.80 -4.38
C GLU A 62 13.13 -7.59 -4.99
N MET A 63 11.90 -7.32 -4.55
CA MET A 63 11.01 -6.29 -5.06
C MET A 63 11.15 -4.96 -4.31
N SER A 64 10.81 -3.88 -5.00
CA SER A 64 10.98 -2.47 -4.59
C SER A 64 10.31 -2.08 -3.26
N HIS A 65 9.33 -2.86 -2.78
CA HIS A 65 8.56 -2.56 -1.55
C HIS A 65 8.98 -3.35 -0.31
N GLY A 66 9.87 -4.34 -0.43
CA GLY A 66 10.22 -5.22 0.69
C GLY A 66 10.90 -4.50 1.85
N GLN A 67 11.72 -3.48 1.55
CA GLN A 67 12.42 -2.69 2.57
C GLN A 67 11.46 -1.81 3.37
N GLU A 68 10.56 -1.12 2.67
CA GLU A 68 9.52 -0.29 3.30
C GLU A 68 8.58 -1.14 4.16
N ALA A 69 8.16 -2.31 3.66
CA ALA A 69 7.32 -3.22 4.42
C ALA A 69 8.05 -3.79 5.66
N LEU A 70 9.38 -3.99 5.60
CA LEU A 70 10.17 -4.40 6.75
C LEU A 70 10.28 -3.29 7.79
N GLU A 71 10.45 -2.05 7.37
CA GLU A 71 10.48 -0.91 8.28
C GLU A 71 9.11 -0.74 8.98
N LEU A 72 8.03 -0.86 8.21
CA LEU A 72 6.68 -0.88 8.77
C LEU A 72 6.49 -2.02 9.79
N LEU A 73 7.00 -3.22 9.51
CA LEU A 73 6.92 -4.35 10.45
C LEU A 73 7.60 -4.03 11.78
N ARG A 74 8.76 -3.33 11.77
CA ARG A 74 9.45 -2.90 12.99
C ARG A 74 8.58 -1.97 13.83
N LEU A 75 8.03 -0.93 13.20
CA LEU A 75 7.13 0.01 13.88
C LEU A 75 5.90 -0.70 14.43
N CYS A 76 5.30 -1.60 13.64
CA CYS A 76 4.14 -2.39 14.07
C CYS A 76 4.47 -3.32 15.24
N GLY A 77 5.66 -3.92 15.28
CA GLY A 77 6.05 -4.82 16.37
C GLY A 77 6.35 -4.10 17.69
N GLU A 78 6.61 -2.79 17.64
CA GLU A 78 6.80 -1.93 18.81
C GLU A 78 5.48 -1.26 19.25
N SER A 79 4.55 -1.03 18.32
CA SER A 79 3.26 -0.37 18.57
C SER A 79 2.28 -1.23 19.39
N PRO A 80 1.69 -0.72 20.49
CA PRO A 80 0.64 -1.43 21.22
C PRO A 80 -0.60 -1.74 20.37
N ARG A 81 -0.86 -0.97 19.31
CA ARG A 81 -1.97 -1.22 18.40
C ARG A 81 -1.76 -2.49 17.59
N PHE A 82 -0.56 -2.69 17.04
CA PHE A 82 -0.31 -3.71 16.02
C PHE A 82 0.50 -4.93 16.51
N ARG A 83 1.29 -4.79 17.58
CA ARG A 83 2.29 -5.79 17.97
C ARG A 83 1.74 -7.20 18.23
N ASP A 84 0.49 -7.27 18.68
CA ASP A 84 -0.20 -8.51 19.04
C ASP A 84 -1.02 -9.11 17.88
N VAL A 85 -1.06 -8.46 16.72
CA VAL A 85 -1.67 -9.00 15.51
C VAL A 85 -0.88 -10.23 15.04
N ARG A 86 -1.58 -11.32 14.72
CA ARG A 86 -0.95 -12.59 14.35
C ARG A 86 -0.99 -12.83 12.85
N LEU A 87 0.15 -13.18 12.26
CA LEU A 87 0.18 -13.75 10.91
C LEU A 87 -0.23 -15.23 11.00
N ALA A 88 -1.28 -15.62 10.27
CA ALA A 88 -1.88 -16.95 10.40
C ALA A 88 -1.76 -17.81 9.16
N ASP A 89 -2.07 -17.26 7.98
CA ASP A 89 -2.03 -17.95 6.71
C ASP A 89 -1.42 -17.02 5.65
N ARG A 90 -0.78 -17.57 4.63
CA ARG A 90 -0.26 -16.81 3.51
C ARG A 90 0.04 -17.68 2.30
N ILE A 91 0.12 -17.01 1.16
CA ILE A 91 0.74 -17.53 -0.06
C ILE A 91 1.83 -16.52 -0.42
N SER A 92 3.07 -16.96 -0.46
CA SER A 92 4.19 -16.20 -1.01
C SER A 92 4.71 -16.92 -2.25
N PRO A 93 5.17 -16.20 -3.30
CA PRO A 93 5.73 -16.84 -4.48
C PRO A 93 7.05 -17.54 -4.13
N ASN A 94 7.00 -18.82 -3.78
CA ASN A 94 8.19 -19.61 -3.43
C ASN A 94 8.97 -20.12 -4.66
N SER A 95 8.64 -19.70 -5.88
CA SER A 95 9.47 -20.02 -7.03
C SER A 95 9.25 -19.04 -8.19
N THR A 96 10.30 -18.92 -9.00
CA THR A 96 10.31 -18.30 -10.33
C THR A 96 9.35 -18.97 -11.34
N ALA A 97 8.56 -19.97 -10.93
CA ALA A 97 7.65 -20.73 -11.80
C ALA A 97 6.17 -20.31 -11.69
N ASP A 98 5.80 -19.42 -10.77
CA ASP A 98 4.46 -18.82 -10.73
C ASP A 98 4.46 -17.51 -11.53
N PRO A 99 4.00 -17.50 -12.79
CA PRO A 99 4.07 -16.33 -13.67
C PRO A 99 3.28 -15.13 -13.14
N ASN A 100 2.25 -15.36 -12.30
CA ASN A 100 1.37 -14.29 -11.80
C ASN A 100 1.80 -13.80 -10.40
N ARG A 101 2.83 -14.41 -9.79
CA ARG A 101 3.41 -14.05 -8.48
C ARG A 101 2.38 -13.70 -7.38
N PHE A 102 1.23 -14.37 -7.39
CA PHE A 102 0.11 -14.05 -6.50
C PHE A 102 0.53 -14.22 -5.04
N CYS A 103 0.30 -13.18 -4.24
CA CYS A 103 0.62 -13.17 -2.83
C CYS A 103 -0.60 -12.71 -2.01
N ALA A 104 -0.83 -13.41 -0.91
CA ALA A 104 -1.90 -13.10 0.04
C ALA A 104 -1.43 -13.41 1.45
N ALA A 105 -1.94 -12.66 2.43
CA ALA A 105 -1.68 -12.93 3.84
C ALA A 105 -2.95 -12.71 4.66
N THR A 106 -3.13 -13.51 5.70
CA THR A 106 -4.18 -13.32 6.70
C THR A 106 -3.58 -12.93 8.04
N PHE A 107 -3.99 -11.76 8.51
CA PHE A 107 -3.66 -11.23 9.83
C PHE A 107 -4.87 -11.40 10.77
N ILE A 108 -4.63 -11.83 11.99
CA ILE A 108 -5.64 -12.02 13.02
C ILE A 108 -5.47 -10.94 14.08
N LEU A 109 -6.47 -10.07 14.21
CA LEU A 109 -6.51 -9.05 15.25
C LEU A 109 -6.80 -9.69 16.62
N PRO A 110 -6.50 -8.99 17.74
CA PRO A 110 -6.76 -9.51 19.08
C PRO A 110 -8.22 -9.89 19.37
N ASP A 111 -9.18 -9.23 18.69
CA ASP A 111 -10.62 -9.53 18.76
C ASP A 111 -11.05 -10.70 17.86
N SER A 112 -10.09 -11.41 17.26
CA SER A 112 -10.26 -12.51 16.28
C SER A 112 -10.73 -12.09 14.89
N THR A 113 -10.92 -10.81 14.61
CA THR A 113 -11.19 -10.32 13.25
C THR A 113 -10.06 -10.72 12.31
N ARG A 114 -10.41 -11.18 11.10
CA ARG A 114 -9.46 -11.63 10.07
C ARG A 114 -9.28 -10.52 9.04
N VAL A 115 -8.07 -10.01 8.88
CA VAL A 115 -7.70 -9.09 7.80
C VAL A 115 -6.99 -9.89 6.72
N ILE A 116 -7.65 -10.06 5.57
CA ILE A 116 -7.09 -10.74 4.41
C ILE A 116 -6.55 -9.67 3.45
N ALA A 117 -5.24 -9.65 3.28
CA ALA A 117 -4.56 -8.72 2.39
C ALA A 117 -4.11 -9.44 1.11
N PHE A 118 -4.30 -8.80 -0.03
CA PHE A 118 -3.76 -9.24 -1.33
C PHE A 118 -2.69 -8.26 -1.79
N ARG A 119 -1.52 -8.79 -2.22
CA ARG A 119 -0.44 -7.97 -2.77
C ARG A 119 -0.79 -7.51 -4.19
N GLY A 120 -0.41 -6.28 -4.53
CA GLY A 120 -0.40 -5.80 -5.91
C GLY A 120 0.74 -6.39 -6.74
N THR A 121 0.87 -5.91 -7.97
CA THR A 121 1.94 -6.28 -8.89
C THR A 121 3.29 -5.66 -8.47
N ASP A 122 4.37 -6.05 -9.13
CA ASP A 122 5.75 -5.69 -8.76
C ASP A 122 6.27 -4.38 -9.34
N GLY A 123 5.38 -3.53 -9.86
CA GLY A 123 5.73 -2.24 -10.47
C GLY A 123 6.48 -2.38 -11.81
N THR A 124 6.61 -3.60 -12.33
CA THR A 124 7.20 -3.88 -13.64
C THR A 124 6.20 -3.59 -14.76
N ILE A 125 6.72 -3.36 -15.97
CA ILE A 125 5.91 -3.23 -17.18
C ILE A 125 5.04 -4.50 -17.39
N ALA A 126 5.58 -5.68 -17.07
CA ALA A 126 4.84 -6.94 -17.15
C ALA A 126 3.70 -7.04 -16.13
N GLY A 127 3.93 -6.60 -14.88
CA GLY A 127 2.87 -6.51 -13.87
C GLY A 127 1.76 -5.55 -14.28
N TRP A 128 2.13 -4.38 -14.81
CA TRP A 128 1.18 -3.44 -15.38
C TRP A 128 0.44 -4.00 -16.60
N HIS A 129 1.10 -4.82 -17.41
CA HIS A 129 0.44 -5.46 -18.55
C HIS A 129 -0.71 -6.35 -18.06
N GLU A 130 -0.51 -7.14 -17.00
CA GLU A 130 -1.58 -7.92 -16.36
C GLU A 130 -2.74 -7.03 -15.90
N ASP A 131 -2.44 -5.87 -15.32
CA ASP A 131 -3.46 -4.93 -14.85
C ASP A 131 -4.36 -4.41 -15.98
N TYR A 132 -3.78 -4.11 -17.13
CA TYR A 132 -4.51 -3.63 -18.30
C TYR A 132 -5.25 -4.74 -19.07
N ARG A 133 -4.94 -6.02 -18.82
CA ARG A 133 -5.73 -7.14 -19.38
C ARG A 133 -7.19 -7.10 -18.94
N LEU A 134 -7.49 -6.45 -17.82
CA LEU A 134 -8.87 -6.17 -17.38
C LEU A 134 -9.70 -5.43 -18.46
N LEU A 135 -9.07 -4.79 -19.47
CA LEU A 135 -9.77 -3.96 -20.47
C LEU A 135 -10.48 -4.81 -21.53
N PHE A 136 -10.02 -6.04 -21.71
CA PHE A 136 -10.47 -6.94 -22.78
C PHE A 136 -10.67 -8.39 -22.33
N VAL A 137 -10.11 -8.80 -21.19
CA VAL A 137 -10.39 -10.11 -20.60
C VAL A 137 -11.68 -10.04 -19.78
N THR A 138 -12.63 -10.92 -20.09
CA THR A 138 -13.81 -11.12 -19.23
C THR A 138 -13.36 -11.84 -17.96
N PRO A 139 -13.63 -11.31 -16.76
CA PRO A 139 -13.25 -11.96 -15.49
C PRO A 139 -13.74 -13.42 -15.38
N PRO A 140 -13.04 -14.29 -14.64
CA PRO A 140 -11.86 -13.98 -13.81
C PRO A 140 -10.53 -13.92 -14.56
N LEU A 141 -9.66 -12.99 -14.16
CA LEU A 141 -8.21 -13.19 -14.28
C LEU A 141 -7.76 -14.34 -13.36
N ASP A 142 -6.63 -14.98 -13.68
CA ASP A 142 -6.07 -16.05 -12.84
C ASP A 142 -5.80 -15.58 -11.40
N SER A 143 -5.26 -14.39 -11.23
CA SER A 143 -5.01 -13.75 -9.93
C SER A 143 -6.32 -13.52 -9.15
N GLN A 144 -7.39 -13.09 -9.83
CA GLN A 144 -8.74 -12.95 -9.26
C GLN A 144 -9.34 -14.30 -8.82
N ALA A 145 -9.20 -15.35 -9.64
CA ALA A 145 -9.64 -16.70 -9.28
C ALA A 145 -8.89 -17.22 -8.05
N ARG A 146 -7.58 -16.95 -7.94
CA ARG A 146 -6.76 -17.33 -6.78
C ARG A 146 -7.12 -16.54 -5.52
N ALA A 147 -7.40 -15.23 -5.63
CA ALA A 147 -7.90 -14.42 -4.53
C ALA A 147 -9.20 -14.97 -3.95
N LEU A 148 -10.16 -15.31 -4.83
CA LEU A 148 -11.41 -15.96 -4.44
C LEU A 148 -11.18 -17.32 -3.78
N ALA A 149 -10.28 -18.13 -4.32
CA ALA A 149 -9.95 -19.44 -3.76
C ALA A 149 -9.33 -19.32 -2.35
N TYR A 150 -8.42 -18.36 -2.15
CA TYR A 150 -7.80 -18.07 -0.85
C TYR A 150 -8.85 -17.67 0.19
N LEU A 151 -9.71 -16.69 -0.15
CA LEU A 151 -10.81 -16.24 0.72
C LEU A 151 -11.76 -17.40 1.08
N LYS A 152 -12.16 -18.22 0.10
CA LYS A 152 -13.05 -19.37 0.34
C LYS A 152 -12.39 -20.43 1.21
N SER A 153 -11.11 -20.74 0.99
CA SER A 153 -10.36 -21.69 1.79
C SER A 153 -10.29 -21.23 3.24
N HIS A 154 -9.89 -19.97 3.46
CA HIS A 154 -9.81 -19.38 4.78
C HIS A 154 -11.18 -19.38 5.49
N ALA A 155 -12.24 -18.95 4.79
CA ALA A 155 -13.58 -18.91 5.35
C ALA A 155 -14.09 -20.31 5.74
N SER A 156 -13.76 -21.34 4.94
CA SER A 156 -14.16 -22.73 5.19
C SER A 156 -13.42 -23.35 6.37
N ALA A 157 -12.10 -23.08 6.49
CA ALA A 157 -11.28 -23.55 7.61
C ALA A 157 -11.77 -23.03 8.97
N HIS A 158 -12.39 -21.85 9.00
CA HIS A 158 -12.91 -21.21 10.21
C HIS A 158 -14.45 -21.12 10.23
N LEU A 159 -15.14 -22.14 9.70
CA LEU A 159 -16.60 -22.15 9.67
C LEU A 159 -17.26 -22.24 11.05
N ALA A 160 -16.61 -22.88 12.03
CA ALA A 160 -17.14 -23.01 13.39
C ALA A 160 -17.08 -21.69 14.17
N GLU A 161 -15.94 -20.99 14.08
CA GLU A 161 -15.72 -19.70 14.74
C GLU A 161 -16.50 -18.56 14.06
N ARG A 162 -16.70 -18.67 12.73
CA ARG A 162 -17.29 -17.61 11.88
C ARG A 162 -16.74 -16.19 12.15
N PRO A 163 -15.41 -15.99 12.21
CA PRO A 163 -14.87 -14.66 12.47
C PRO A 163 -15.29 -13.69 11.38
N GLU A 164 -15.41 -12.43 11.78
CA GLU A 164 -15.56 -11.29 10.89
C GLU A 164 -14.33 -11.14 10.00
N ILE A 165 -14.56 -10.71 8.76
CA ILE A 165 -13.54 -10.61 7.72
C ILE A 165 -13.46 -9.17 7.22
N ILE A 166 -12.25 -8.64 7.17
CA ILE A 166 -11.88 -7.45 6.42
C ILE A 166 -11.01 -7.91 5.26
N ILE A 167 -11.20 -7.32 4.09
CA ILE A 167 -10.35 -7.61 2.94
C ILE A 167 -9.69 -6.30 2.52
N THR A 168 -8.40 -6.33 2.20
CA THR A 168 -7.66 -5.13 1.80
C THR A 168 -6.66 -5.43 0.69
N GLY A 169 -6.28 -4.42 -0.07
CA GLY A 169 -5.15 -4.54 -0.99
C GLY A 169 -4.83 -3.25 -1.72
N HIS A 170 -3.54 -3.07 -2.00
CA HIS A 170 -3.01 -1.95 -2.74
C HIS A 170 -2.82 -2.32 -4.23
N SER A 171 -2.99 -1.35 -5.12
CA SER A 171 -2.81 -1.54 -6.57
C SER A 171 -3.74 -2.66 -7.08
N MET A 172 -3.25 -3.59 -7.89
CA MET A 172 -4.01 -4.79 -8.28
C MET A 172 -4.57 -5.56 -7.09
N GLY A 173 -3.91 -5.56 -5.92
CA GLY A 173 -4.39 -6.20 -4.70
C GLY A 173 -5.77 -5.70 -4.26
N GLY A 174 -6.08 -4.42 -4.48
CA GLY A 174 -7.40 -3.85 -4.17
C GLY A 174 -8.48 -4.33 -5.13
N ASN A 175 -8.13 -4.53 -6.41
CA ASN A 175 -9.02 -5.19 -7.38
C ASN A 175 -9.29 -6.64 -6.98
N LEU A 176 -8.25 -7.38 -6.61
CA LEU A 176 -8.37 -8.75 -6.11
C LEU A 176 -9.27 -8.82 -4.86
N ALA A 177 -9.14 -7.85 -3.95
CA ALA A 177 -9.97 -7.73 -2.75
C ALA A 177 -11.46 -7.57 -3.07
N ILE A 178 -11.80 -6.61 -3.94
CA ILE A 178 -13.18 -6.35 -4.36
C ILE A 178 -13.75 -7.56 -5.12
N TYR A 179 -12.98 -8.12 -6.06
CA TYR A 179 -13.42 -9.26 -6.86
C TYR A 179 -13.73 -10.47 -5.97
N ALA A 180 -12.79 -10.84 -5.10
CA ALA A 180 -12.96 -11.97 -4.19
C ALA A 180 -14.17 -11.77 -3.28
N ALA A 181 -14.37 -10.57 -2.74
CA ALA A 181 -15.53 -10.24 -1.90
C ALA A 181 -16.86 -10.39 -2.65
N ALA A 182 -16.95 -9.83 -3.86
CA ALA A 182 -18.18 -9.82 -4.66
C ALA A 182 -18.58 -11.22 -5.14
N VAL A 183 -17.61 -12.03 -5.55
CA VAL A 183 -17.87 -13.35 -6.16
C VAL A 183 -17.94 -14.48 -5.12
N ALA A 184 -17.50 -14.24 -3.88
CA ALA A 184 -17.61 -15.22 -2.81
C ALA A 184 -19.07 -15.67 -2.57
N PRO A 185 -19.30 -16.91 -2.09
CA PRO A 185 -20.64 -17.35 -1.72
C PRO A 185 -21.25 -16.45 -0.63
N HIS A 186 -22.58 -16.31 -0.62
CA HIS A 186 -23.28 -15.46 0.35
C HIS A 186 -22.93 -15.78 1.82
N SER A 187 -22.66 -17.04 2.16
CA SER A 187 -22.20 -17.43 3.50
C SER A 187 -20.87 -16.79 3.90
N VAL A 188 -19.97 -16.59 2.95
CA VAL A 188 -18.71 -15.88 3.14
C VAL A 188 -18.95 -14.37 3.10
N GLN A 189 -19.71 -13.88 2.12
CA GLN A 189 -20.04 -12.45 2.03
C GLN A 189 -20.67 -11.92 3.32
N SER A 190 -21.55 -12.69 3.97
CA SER A 190 -22.20 -12.28 5.21
C SER A 190 -21.23 -12.06 6.38
N ARG A 191 -19.98 -12.53 6.27
CA ARG A 191 -18.91 -12.32 7.25
C ARG A 191 -17.99 -11.15 6.91
N ILE A 192 -18.08 -10.60 5.69
CA ILE A 192 -17.24 -9.49 5.25
C ILE A 192 -17.81 -8.20 5.84
N ARG A 193 -17.06 -7.57 6.75
CA ARG A 193 -17.39 -6.25 7.30
C ARG A 193 -17.11 -5.14 6.30
N ALA A 194 -15.91 -5.14 5.73
CA ALA A 194 -15.42 -4.08 4.87
C ALA A 194 -14.39 -4.61 3.85
N VAL A 195 -14.31 -3.94 2.71
CA VAL A 195 -13.31 -4.15 1.67
C VAL A 195 -12.63 -2.81 1.42
N TYR A 196 -11.32 -2.75 1.65
CA TYR A 196 -10.51 -1.56 1.45
C TYR A 196 -9.64 -1.72 0.21
N ALA A 197 -9.77 -0.81 -0.74
CA ALA A 197 -9.04 -0.85 -1.99
C ALA A 197 -8.22 0.44 -2.13
N GLN A 198 -6.89 0.32 -2.06
CA GLN A 198 -5.99 1.46 -2.12
C GLN A 198 -5.36 1.58 -3.51
N ASP A 199 -5.67 2.68 -4.18
CA ASP A 199 -5.26 3.04 -5.54
C ASP A 199 -5.31 1.89 -6.53
N SER A 200 -6.45 1.20 -6.55
CA SER A 200 -6.65 -0.02 -7.33
C SER A 200 -7.44 0.23 -8.61
N PRO A 201 -7.17 -0.50 -9.70
CA PRO A 201 -8.02 -0.44 -10.88
C PRO A 201 -9.43 -0.93 -10.54
N GLY A 202 -10.44 -0.27 -11.10
CA GLY A 202 -11.84 -0.64 -11.00
C GLY A 202 -12.21 -1.84 -11.90
N PHE A 203 -13.47 -1.89 -12.31
CA PHE A 203 -14.00 -2.98 -13.11
C PHE A 203 -14.80 -2.49 -14.32
N ILE A 204 -14.98 -3.38 -15.29
CA ILE A 204 -15.92 -3.15 -16.37
C ILE A 204 -17.35 -2.98 -15.85
N ARG A 205 -18.12 -2.15 -16.54
CA ARG A 205 -19.50 -1.78 -16.14
C ARG A 205 -20.41 -2.97 -15.87
N SER A 206 -20.32 -4.04 -16.68
CA SER A 206 -21.13 -5.25 -16.50
C SER A 206 -20.85 -5.97 -15.16
N PHE A 207 -19.64 -5.86 -14.64
CA PHE A 207 -19.30 -6.37 -13.31
C PHE A 207 -19.86 -5.48 -12.20
N ILE A 208 -19.72 -4.15 -12.34
CA ILE A 208 -20.28 -3.18 -11.39
C ILE A 208 -21.81 -3.31 -11.29
N GLU A 209 -22.50 -3.48 -12.42
CA GLU A 209 -23.97 -3.65 -12.47
C GLU A 209 -24.43 -5.05 -12.03
N SER A 210 -23.51 -5.99 -11.79
CA SER A 210 -23.84 -7.35 -11.38
C SER A 210 -24.43 -7.41 -9.97
N LYS A 211 -25.31 -8.40 -9.72
CA LYS A 211 -25.90 -8.63 -8.39
C LYS A 211 -24.82 -8.92 -7.34
N GLN A 212 -23.73 -9.56 -7.75
CA GLN A 212 -22.58 -9.92 -6.95
C GLN A 212 -21.89 -8.67 -6.38
N PHE A 213 -21.58 -7.70 -7.23
CA PHE A 213 -20.95 -6.45 -6.79
C PHE A 213 -21.93 -5.62 -5.95
N GLN A 214 -23.18 -5.48 -6.38
CA GLN A 214 -24.19 -4.71 -5.63
C GLN A 214 -24.41 -5.24 -4.21
N ALA A 215 -24.23 -6.55 -3.96
CA ALA A 215 -24.33 -7.14 -2.63
C ALA A 215 -23.23 -6.70 -1.66
N ILE A 216 -22.05 -6.31 -2.15
CA ILE A 216 -20.92 -5.87 -1.33
C ILE A 216 -20.65 -4.36 -1.43
N ARG A 217 -21.25 -3.66 -2.39
CA ARG A 217 -20.97 -2.26 -2.75
C ARG A 217 -20.90 -1.31 -1.55
N SER A 218 -21.85 -1.39 -0.62
CA SER A 218 -21.90 -0.51 0.57
C SER A 218 -20.79 -0.75 1.58
N ARG A 219 -19.99 -1.80 1.40
CA ARG A 219 -18.86 -2.19 2.26
C ARG A 219 -17.51 -1.96 1.57
N VAL A 220 -17.50 -1.45 0.34
CA VAL A 220 -16.28 -1.14 -0.40
C VAL A 220 -15.89 0.30 -0.13
N HIS A 221 -14.65 0.48 0.33
CA HIS A 221 -14.03 1.77 0.58
C HIS A 221 -12.82 1.89 -0.36
N LYS A 222 -12.90 2.78 -1.35
CA LYS A 222 -11.82 3.01 -2.31
C LYS A 222 -11.10 4.31 -1.98
N TYR A 223 -9.78 4.26 -1.92
CA TYR A 223 -8.91 5.40 -1.71
C TYR A 223 -8.02 5.60 -2.93
N VAL A 224 -7.83 6.83 -3.36
CA VAL A 224 -6.96 7.18 -4.50
C VAL A 224 -6.15 8.44 -4.16
N PRO A 225 -4.89 8.55 -4.56
CA PRO A 225 -4.15 9.80 -4.42
C PRO A 225 -4.72 10.86 -5.36
N GLU A 226 -4.42 12.13 -5.09
CA GLU A 226 -4.78 13.26 -5.97
C GLU A 226 -4.38 13.01 -7.42
N SER A 227 -3.19 12.46 -7.65
CA SER A 227 -2.68 12.07 -8.97
C SER A 227 -2.54 10.56 -9.07
N SER A 228 -3.67 9.88 -9.24
CA SER A 228 -3.75 8.45 -9.51
C SER A 228 -3.65 8.15 -11.01
N MET A 229 -2.82 7.16 -11.36
CA MET A 229 -2.83 6.52 -12.69
C MET A 229 -3.54 5.17 -12.66
N VAL A 230 -3.33 4.38 -11.60
CA VAL A 230 -3.87 3.02 -11.45
C VAL A 230 -5.33 3.06 -11.03
N GLY A 231 -5.66 3.83 -10.01
CA GLY A 231 -7.03 4.02 -9.52
C GLY A 231 -7.99 4.58 -10.55
N MET A 232 -7.50 5.29 -11.56
CA MET A 232 -8.28 5.83 -12.68
C MET A 232 -8.57 4.80 -13.78
N LEU A 233 -7.96 3.62 -13.72
CA LEU A 233 -8.30 2.53 -14.62
C LEU A 233 -9.68 2.00 -14.22
N PHE A 234 -10.65 2.10 -15.14
CA PHE A 234 -12.03 1.63 -14.99
C PHE A 234 -12.91 2.36 -13.97
N ASP A 235 -14.19 2.00 -14.00
CA ASP A 235 -15.19 2.45 -13.03
C ASP A 235 -15.04 1.65 -11.72
N SER A 236 -14.95 2.35 -10.60
CA SER A 236 -14.90 1.74 -9.28
C SER A 236 -16.26 1.27 -8.76
N GLY A 237 -17.35 1.80 -9.31
CA GLY A 237 -18.73 1.56 -8.86
C GLY A 237 -19.06 2.14 -7.48
N VAL A 238 -18.12 2.86 -6.86
CA VAL A 238 -18.23 3.48 -5.55
C VAL A 238 -17.61 4.87 -5.57
N GLU A 239 -18.01 5.71 -4.62
CA GLU A 239 -17.33 6.99 -4.41
C GLU A 239 -15.93 6.76 -3.87
N GLU A 240 -14.98 7.56 -4.37
CA GLU A 240 -13.56 7.44 -4.06
C GLU A 240 -13.18 8.50 -3.04
N THR A 241 -12.43 8.09 -2.00
CA THR A 241 -11.81 9.02 -1.08
C THR A 241 -10.47 9.47 -1.66
N VAL A 242 -10.37 10.75 -2.04
CA VAL A 242 -9.11 11.30 -2.54
C VAL A 242 -8.21 11.70 -1.37
N VAL A 243 -6.95 11.29 -1.42
CA VAL A 243 -5.96 11.55 -0.36
C VAL A 243 -4.79 12.38 -0.89
N ARG A 244 -4.26 13.26 -0.04
CA ARG A 244 -3.06 14.04 -0.35
C ARG A 244 -1.81 13.17 -0.28
N SER A 245 -0.84 13.54 -1.11
CA SER A 245 0.46 12.89 -1.16
C SER A 245 1.57 13.94 -1.19
N ASN A 246 2.71 13.63 -0.56
CA ASN A 246 3.92 14.45 -0.66
C ASN A 246 4.78 14.13 -1.91
N ALA A 247 4.33 13.21 -2.76
CA ALA A 247 4.97 12.87 -4.02
C ALA A 247 4.29 13.56 -5.22
N HIS A 248 4.89 13.40 -6.41
CA HIS A 248 4.40 14.01 -7.63
C HIS A 248 4.14 12.96 -8.72
N GLY A 249 3.01 13.11 -9.42
CA GLY A 249 2.63 12.21 -10.52
C GLY A 249 2.41 10.77 -10.07
N SER A 250 2.90 9.81 -10.85
CA SER A 250 2.70 8.37 -10.61
C SER A 250 3.31 7.86 -9.30
N GLU A 251 4.30 8.56 -8.74
CA GLU A 251 4.90 8.21 -7.45
C GLU A 251 3.90 8.32 -6.29
N GLN A 252 2.81 9.07 -6.46
CA GLN A 252 1.71 9.11 -5.49
C GLN A 252 0.99 7.76 -5.35
N HIS A 253 1.22 6.82 -6.28
CA HIS A 253 0.72 5.44 -6.15
C HIS A 253 1.25 4.77 -4.88
N PHE A 254 2.48 5.09 -4.46
CA PHE A 254 3.08 4.46 -3.27
C PHE A 254 2.44 4.98 -1.99
N LEU A 255 1.96 4.05 -1.16
CA LEU A 255 1.26 4.38 0.10
C LEU A 255 2.12 5.21 1.07
N SER A 256 3.46 5.11 1.02
CA SER A 256 4.39 5.92 1.84
C SER A 256 4.27 7.40 1.63
N THR A 257 3.80 7.78 0.45
CA THR A 257 3.69 9.18 0.08
C THR A 257 2.41 9.80 0.61
N TRP A 258 1.45 8.98 1.06
CA TRP A 258 0.13 9.44 1.49
C TRP A 258 0.21 10.07 2.86
N LEU A 259 -0.47 11.20 2.98
CA LEU A 259 -0.37 12.04 4.15
C LEU A 259 -1.44 11.70 5.18
N PHE A 260 -1.06 11.85 6.44
CA PHE A 260 -1.94 11.74 7.60
C PHE A 260 -2.00 13.09 8.31
N THR A 261 -3.17 13.39 8.85
CA THR A 261 -3.39 14.48 9.79
C THR A 261 -3.56 13.89 11.18
N HIS A 262 -2.98 14.57 12.16
CA HIS A 262 -3.18 14.31 13.57
C HIS A 262 -3.16 15.66 14.30
N PRO A 263 -4.15 15.98 15.14
CA PRO A 263 -4.28 17.33 15.70
C PRO A 263 -3.10 17.81 16.55
N GLN A 264 -2.30 16.91 17.12
CA GLN A 264 -1.06 17.29 17.82
C GLN A 264 0.06 17.75 16.85
N ILE A 265 0.09 17.21 15.62
CA ILE A 265 1.09 17.57 14.59
C ILE A 265 0.77 18.92 13.96
N GLU A 266 -0.52 19.24 13.78
CA GLU A 266 -0.95 20.53 13.25
C GLU A 266 -0.65 21.68 14.24
N GLN A 267 -0.73 21.43 15.55
CA GLN A 267 -0.39 22.41 16.58
C GLN A 267 1.11 22.74 16.60
N GLU A 268 1.98 21.74 16.49
CA GLU A 268 3.44 21.93 16.44
C GLU A 268 3.85 22.72 15.18
N ALA A 269 3.26 22.43 14.02
CA ALA A 269 3.51 23.18 12.78
C ALA A 269 3.07 24.64 12.86
N SER A 270 1.98 24.93 13.59
CA SER A 270 1.50 26.31 13.81
C SER A 270 2.29 27.09 14.88
N GLY A 271 3.10 26.39 15.69
CA GLY A 271 3.89 26.97 16.78
C GLY A 271 5.30 27.44 16.39
N GLU A 272 5.84 27.00 15.24
CA GLU A 272 7.21 27.32 14.81
C GLU A 272 7.38 28.69 14.09
N GLU A 273 6.30 29.45 13.84
CA GLU A 273 6.38 30.75 13.15
C GLU A 273 6.73 31.96 14.04
N GLN A 274 7.11 31.77 15.31
CA GLN A 274 7.59 32.86 16.17
C GLN A 274 9.07 32.68 16.55
N LYS A 275 9.98 32.97 15.61
CA LYS A 275 11.37 33.31 15.97
C LYS A 275 11.40 34.66 16.70
N PRO A 276 12.00 34.75 17.89
CA PRO A 276 12.24 36.06 18.51
C PRO A 276 13.32 36.79 17.72
N ALA A 277 13.07 38.07 17.43
CA ALA A 277 14.03 38.95 16.79
C ALA A 277 15.30 39.08 17.66
N LEU A 278 16.39 38.44 17.25
CA LEU A 278 17.71 38.72 17.82
C LEU A 278 18.17 40.09 17.32
N LYS A 279 18.31 41.02 18.27
CA LYS A 279 19.05 42.27 18.07
C LYS A 279 20.51 41.94 17.75
N SER A 280 20.98 42.54 16.67
CA SER A 280 22.37 42.58 16.25
C SER A 280 23.24 43.27 17.31
N THR A 281 24.25 42.58 17.82
CA THR A 281 25.48 43.21 18.29
C THR A 281 26.66 42.44 17.72
N SER A 282 27.39 43.15 16.87
CA SER A 282 28.70 42.82 16.32
C SER A 282 29.73 42.62 17.42
N GLU A 283 30.57 41.60 17.30
CA GLU A 283 31.98 41.67 17.69
C GLU A 283 32.78 40.53 17.01
N GLU A 284 33.84 40.94 16.32
CA GLU A 284 34.82 40.10 15.65
C GLU A 284 35.74 39.40 16.65
N SER A 285 36.15 38.17 16.38
CA SER A 285 37.54 37.75 16.64
C SER A 285 37.89 36.47 15.87
N HIS A 286 38.99 36.57 15.13
CA HIS A 286 39.79 35.46 14.63
C HIS A 286 40.28 34.55 15.77
N GLU A 287 40.28 33.23 15.58
CA GLU A 287 41.54 32.46 15.64
C GLU A 287 41.38 31.00 15.21
N GLN A 288 42.53 30.43 14.84
CA GLN A 288 42.77 29.23 14.05
C GLN A 288 42.60 27.91 14.82
N ALA A 289 42.37 26.83 14.07
CA ALA A 289 42.51 25.44 14.51
C ALA A 289 43.98 25.11 14.87
N PRO A 290 44.20 24.02 15.65
CA PRO A 290 44.67 22.81 14.96
C PRO A 290 44.15 21.48 15.54
N GLU A 291 44.29 20.46 14.69
CA GLU A 291 44.12 19.02 14.93
C GLU A 291 45.04 18.47 16.02
N THR A 292 44.66 17.36 16.68
CA THR A 292 45.46 16.11 16.76
C THR A 292 44.81 14.98 17.59
N SER A 293 44.65 13.82 16.93
CA SER A 293 45.08 12.45 17.31
C SER A 293 44.77 11.79 18.68
N LEU A 294 43.87 10.79 18.61
CA LEU A 294 44.04 9.34 18.87
C LEU A 294 44.75 8.77 20.14
N LYS A 295 44.01 7.83 20.77
CA LYS A 295 44.38 6.67 21.65
C LYS A 295 44.75 7.03 23.10
N THR A 296 44.34 6.30 24.15
CA THR A 296 44.45 4.86 24.41
C THR A 296 43.47 4.37 25.49
N ALA A 297 43.26 3.05 25.53
CA ALA A 297 42.51 2.25 26.50
C ALA A 297 43.07 2.28 27.94
N SER A 298 42.22 1.94 28.92
CA SER A 298 42.64 1.41 30.22
C SER A 298 41.63 0.41 30.78
N GLU A 299 42.14 -0.79 31.06
CA GLU A 299 41.56 -1.87 31.85
C GLU A 299 41.47 -1.48 33.34
N GLN A 300 40.50 -2.03 34.08
CA GLN A 300 40.74 -3.01 35.15
C GLN A 300 39.48 -3.20 36.02
N ALA A 301 39.15 -4.47 36.22
CA ALA A 301 38.12 -4.99 37.11
C ALA A 301 38.75 -5.50 38.41
N GLN A 302 37.88 -5.77 39.40
CA GLN A 302 38.06 -6.39 40.75
C GLN A 302 37.77 -5.36 41.86
N GLU A 303 37.01 -5.62 42.93
CA GLU A 303 36.43 -6.82 43.54
C GLU A 303 35.57 -6.34 44.74
N GLN A 304 34.45 -7.00 45.06
CA GLN A 304 34.02 -7.36 46.42
C GLN A 304 32.54 -7.77 46.49
N ALA A 305 32.33 -8.90 47.17
CA ALA A 305 31.04 -9.55 47.40
C ALA A 305 30.49 -9.30 48.82
N HIS A 306 29.17 -9.53 48.94
CA HIS A 306 28.37 -9.89 50.13
C HIS A 306 28.01 -8.84 51.21
N LYS A 307 26.70 -8.50 51.25
CA LYS A 307 25.78 -8.82 52.37
C LYS A 307 24.30 -8.62 51.97
N PRO A 308 23.35 -9.41 52.51
CA PRO A 308 21.94 -9.36 52.11
C PRO A 308 21.13 -8.37 52.96
N ALA A 309 20.16 -7.68 52.36
CA ALA A 309 19.17 -6.87 53.07
C ALA A 309 17.76 -7.38 52.73
N HIS A 310 16.97 -7.57 53.79
CA HIS A 310 15.55 -7.95 53.77
C HIS A 310 14.69 -6.92 53.04
N GLU A 311 13.90 -7.37 52.06
CA GLU A 311 12.75 -6.64 51.53
C GLU A 311 11.45 -7.11 52.23
N PRO A 312 10.56 -6.20 52.67
CA PRO A 312 9.26 -6.58 53.20
C PRO A 312 8.26 -6.87 52.08
N ALA A 313 7.49 -7.94 52.26
CA ALA A 313 6.48 -8.42 51.31
C ALA A 313 5.37 -7.38 51.03
N LEU A 314 5.24 -6.97 49.77
CA LEU A 314 4.06 -6.29 49.23
C LEU A 314 2.97 -7.33 48.95
N LYS A 315 1.81 -7.18 49.62
CA LYS A 315 0.60 -7.95 49.33
C LYS A 315 -0.01 -7.49 47.99
N PRO A 316 -0.50 -8.39 47.12
CA PRO A 316 -1.24 -7.99 45.93
C PRO A 316 -2.67 -7.61 46.32
N SER A 317 -3.06 -6.35 46.06
CA SER A 317 -4.46 -5.93 46.06
C SER A 317 -5.07 -6.24 44.70
N ASN A 318 -5.82 -7.34 44.63
CA ASN A 318 -6.70 -7.64 43.51
C ASN A 318 -8.04 -6.90 43.70
N GLU A 319 -8.16 -5.71 43.10
CA GLU A 319 -9.45 -5.16 42.69
C GLU A 319 -9.35 -4.73 41.23
N PRO A 320 -10.26 -5.18 40.34
CA PRO A 320 -10.25 -4.73 38.96
C PRO A 320 -10.73 -3.28 38.91
N VAL A 321 -9.81 -2.35 38.63
CA VAL A 321 -10.18 -0.99 38.25
C VAL A 321 -10.86 -1.08 36.89
N ALA A 322 -12.19 -0.96 36.88
CA ALA A 322 -12.95 -0.78 35.66
C ALA A 322 -12.56 0.56 35.03
N VAL A 323 -11.62 0.53 34.09
CA VAL A 323 -11.33 1.68 33.24
C VAL A 323 -12.50 1.82 32.26
N THR A 324 -13.45 2.67 32.59
CA THR A 324 -14.43 3.16 31.62
C THR A 324 -13.70 4.12 30.68
N ALA A 325 -13.08 3.58 29.62
CA ALA A 325 -12.57 4.40 28.53
C ALA A 325 -13.76 5.10 27.85
N SER A 326 -13.81 6.43 27.94
CA SER A 326 -14.73 7.23 27.14
C SER A 326 -14.39 7.01 25.66
N ALA A 327 -15.40 6.95 24.79
CA ALA A 327 -15.17 6.92 23.35
C ALA A 327 -14.30 8.12 22.93
N PRO A 328 -13.30 7.91 22.06
CA PRO A 328 -12.38 8.97 21.65
C PRO A 328 -13.14 10.09 20.94
N GLN A 329 -12.76 11.34 21.21
CA GLN A 329 -13.29 12.47 20.46
C GLN A 329 -12.64 12.47 19.06
N PRO A 330 -13.38 12.84 17.99
CA PRO A 330 -12.85 12.83 16.62
C PRO A 330 -11.58 13.66 16.43
N SER A 331 -11.35 14.65 17.31
CA SER A 331 -10.17 15.54 17.32
C SER A 331 -8.88 14.90 17.84
N ASP A 332 -8.89 13.61 18.22
CA ASP A 332 -7.69 12.92 18.71
C ASP A 332 -7.29 11.75 17.79
N LEU A 333 -7.92 11.64 16.61
CA LEU A 333 -7.74 10.50 15.71
C LEU A 333 -6.72 10.81 14.62
N TRP A 334 -5.88 9.84 14.32
CA TRP A 334 -5.13 9.82 13.07
C TRP A 334 -6.10 9.56 11.92
N VAL A 335 -6.07 10.43 10.92
CA VAL A 335 -6.89 10.26 9.72
C VAL A 335 -6.05 10.57 8.49
N LEU A 336 -6.33 9.86 7.40
CA LEU A 336 -5.77 10.23 6.10
C LEU A 336 -6.11 11.68 5.77
N ASP A 337 -5.13 12.41 5.26
CA ASP A 337 -5.30 13.78 4.78
C ASP A 337 -6.11 13.74 3.48
N ARG A 338 -7.40 14.08 3.57
CA ARG A 338 -8.35 13.98 2.47
C ARG A 338 -8.50 15.32 1.75
N THR A 339 -8.77 15.23 0.46
CA THR A 339 -9.00 16.37 -0.43
C THR A 339 -10.21 16.07 -1.30
N GLU A 340 -10.85 17.11 -1.84
CA GLU A 340 -12.11 16.93 -2.58
C GLU A 340 -11.88 16.60 -4.06
N HIS A 341 -10.68 16.82 -4.58
CA HIS A 341 -10.45 16.85 -6.02
C HIS A 341 -9.23 16.04 -6.44
N LEU A 342 -9.46 15.20 -7.44
CA LEU A 342 -8.39 14.65 -8.27
C LEU A 342 -7.66 15.78 -9.00
N SER A 343 -6.38 15.58 -9.29
CA SER A 343 -5.59 16.48 -10.11
C SER A 343 -6.12 16.54 -11.54
N ARG A 344 -5.78 17.62 -12.26
CA ARG A 344 -6.13 17.74 -13.69
C ARG A 344 -5.56 16.59 -14.52
N TYR A 345 -4.40 16.07 -14.13
CA TYR A 345 -3.78 14.91 -14.75
C TYR A 345 -4.68 13.68 -14.64
N SER A 346 -5.10 13.30 -13.43
CA SER A 346 -5.96 12.12 -13.24
C SER A 346 -7.32 12.27 -13.90
N GLN A 347 -7.90 13.46 -13.89
CA GLN A 347 -9.13 13.75 -14.63
C GLN A 347 -8.94 13.57 -16.13
N ALA A 348 -7.83 14.09 -16.70
CA ALA A 348 -7.52 13.94 -18.12
C ALA A 348 -7.28 12.47 -18.50
N LEU A 349 -6.48 11.75 -17.71
CA LEU A 349 -6.21 10.32 -17.91
C LEU A 349 -7.51 9.50 -17.87
N ALA A 350 -8.34 9.70 -16.85
CA ALA A 350 -9.63 9.01 -16.72
C ALA A 350 -10.53 9.29 -17.93
N ASN A 351 -10.60 10.54 -18.39
CA ASN A 351 -11.39 10.92 -19.55
C ASN A 351 -10.88 10.26 -20.85
N THR A 352 -9.55 10.25 -21.07
CA THR A 352 -8.92 9.61 -22.22
C THR A 352 -9.19 8.11 -22.23
N LEU A 353 -8.98 7.42 -21.11
CA LEU A 353 -9.21 5.98 -20.98
C LEU A 353 -10.69 5.62 -21.17
N ASN A 354 -11.61 6.39 -20.58
CA ASN A 354 -13.04 6.14 -20.69
C ASN A 354 -13.55 6.38 -22.12
N GLY A 355 -13.16 7.48 -22.77
CA GLY A 355 -13.54 7.77 -24.15
C GLY A 355 -13.03 6.69 -25.12
N TRP A 356 -11.79 6.25 -24.92
CA TRP A 356 -11.19 5.22 -25.75
C TRP A 356 -11.89 3.86 -25.58
N ARG A 357 -12.16 3.46 -24.33
CA ARG A 357 -12.93 2.25 -24.00
C ARG A 357 -14.28 2.23 -24.72
N GLU A 358 -15.03 3.33 -24.68
CA GLU A 358 -16.36 3.40 -25.31
C GLU A 358 -16.31 3.33 -26.84
N SER A 359 -15.21 3.81 -27.43
CA SER A 359 -15.06 3.85 -28.89
C SER A 359 -14.65 2.51 -29.53
N LEU A 360 -14.27 1.49 -28.74
CA LEU A 360 -13.63 0.27 -29.26
C LEU A 360 -14.23 -1.03 -28.75
N ASP A 361 -14.24 -2.03 -29.63
CA ASP A 361 -14.61 -3.39 -29.32
C ASP A 361 -13.51 -4.15 -28.53
N VAL A 362 -13.85 -5.33 -28.04
CA VAL A 362 -12.95 -6.15 -27.22
C VAL A 362 -11.65 -6.50 -27.96
N ALA A 363 -11.73 -6.85 -29.25
CA ALA A 363 -10.57 -7.26 -30.04
C ALA A 363 -9.66 -6.06 -30.35
N GLN A 364 -10.22 -4.86 -30.52
CA GLN A 364 -9.48 -3.62 -30.67
C GLN A 364 -8.79 -3.21 -29.38
N ARG A 365 -9.45 -3.38 -28.21
CA ARG A 365 -8.84 -3.12 -26.90
C ARG A 365 -7.67 -4.04 -26.63
N GLU A 366 -7.82 -5.34 -26.90
CA GLU A 366 -6.75 -6.33 -26.80
C GLU A 366 -5.56 -5.91 -27.66
N ARG A 367 -5.77 -5.69 -28.97
CA ARG A 367 -4.70 -5.28 -29.89
C ARG A 367 -3.97 -4.01 -29.42
N PHE A 368 -4.68 -3.03 -28.88
CA PHE A 368 -4.07 -1.81 -28.39
C PHE A 368 -3.21 -2.02 -27.16
N ILE A 369 -3.70 -2.77 -26.18
CA ILE A 369 -2.91 -3.04 -24.97
C ILE A 369 -1.66 -3.85 -25.32
N GLU A 370 -1.79 -4.90 -26.13
CA GLU A 370 -0.64 -5.67 -26.59
C GLU A 370 0.37 -4.78 -27.36
N THR A 371 -0.11 -3.82 -28.16
CA THR A 371 0.76 -2.88 -28.89
C THR A 371 1.41 -1.86 -27.97
N LEU A 372 0.67 -1.31 -27.00
CA LEU A 372 1.19 -0.36 -26.00
C LEU A 372 2.32 -1.00 -25.21
N PHE A 373 2.08 -2.19 -24.63
CA PHE A 373 3.07 -2.87 -23.81
C PHE A 373 4.25 -3.38 -24.64
N SER A 374 4.02 -3.84 -25.88
CA SER A 374 5.13 -4.12 -26.80
C SER A 374 5.99 -2.89 -27.12
N ALA A 375 5.38 -1.69 -27.20
CA ALA A 375 6.11 -0.45 -27.40
C ALA A 375 6.94 -0.08 -26.15
N LEU A 376 6.37 -0.24 -24.96
CA LEU A 376 7.08 -0.02 -23.70
C LEU A 376 8.24 -1.02 -23.55
N ASP A 377 8.02 -2.30 -23.82
CA ASP A 377 9.04 -3.36 -23.77
C ASP A 377 10.18 -3.12 -24.78
N SER A 378 9.88 -2.48 -25.93
CA SER A 378 10.91 -2.15 -26.94
C SER A 378 12.00 -1.21 -26.44
N THR A 379 11.77 -0.53 -25.32
CA THR A 379 12.74 0.37 -24.68
C THR A 379 13.82 -0.38 -23.89
N GLY A 380 13.58 -1.64 -23.52
CA GLY A 380 14.48 -2.47 -22.73
C GLY A 380 14.47 -2.19 -21.22
N TYR A 381 13.62 -1.28 -20.74
CA TYR A 381 13.40 -1.07 -19.31
C TYR A 381 12.45 -2.12 -18.74
N VAL A 382 12.61 -2.46 -17.45
CA VAL A 382 11.79 -3.47 -16.77
C VAL A 382 10.80 -2.80 -15.81
N GLN A 383 11.22 -1.74 -15.14
CA GLN A 383 10.39 -1.00 -14.20
C GLN A 383 9.80 0.25 -14.83
N PHE A 384 8.60 0.59 -14.41
CA PHE A 384 7.92 1.81 -14.86
C PHE A 384 8.67 3.08 -14.45
N SER A 385 9.22 3.12 -13.23
CA SER A 385 10.03 4.23 -12.74
C SER A 385 11.18 4.57 -13.69
N GLN A 386 11.85 3.56 -14.24
CA GLN A 386 12.94 3.74 -15.19
C GLN A 386 12.46 4.38 -16.50
N LEU A 387 11.26 4.06 -16.99
CA LEU A 387 10.70 4.70 -18.18
C LEU A 387 10.51 6.21 -17.97
N ARG A 388 10.03 6.60 -16.78
CA ARG A 388 9.80 8.01 -16.41
C ARG A 388 11.10 8.76 -16.18
N GLU A 389 12.06 8.15 -15.49
CA GLU A 389 13.41 8.73 -15.28
C GLU A 389 14.14 8.99 -16.62
N ASN A 390 13.84 8.19 -17.64
CA ASN A 390 14.49 8.23 -18.95
C ASN A 390 13.51 8.65 -20.07
N TRP A 391 12.48 9.45 -19.74
CA TRP A 391 11.37 9.76 -20.66
C TRP A 391 11.86 10.34 -22.01
N ASN A 392 12.92 11.15 -21.99
CA ASN A 392 13.47 11.83 -23.16
C ASN A 392 14.15 10.87 -24.15
N THR A 393 14.61 9.70 -23.69
CA THR A 393 15.14 8.63 -24.55
C THR A 393 14.06 7.61 -24.91
N VAL A 394 13.09 7.39 -24.02
CA VAL A 394 11.95 6.48 -24.19
C VAL A 394 10.99 6.96 -25.29
N ILE A 395 10.61 8.24 -25.29
CA ILE A 395 9.64 8.78 -26.26
C ILE A 395 10.09 8.58 -27.72
N PRO A 396 11.35 8.89 -28.12
CA PRO A 396 11.83 8.62 -29.47
C PRO A 396 11.75 7.14 -29.86
N VAL A 397 12.13 6.22 -28.96
CA VAL A 397 12.09 4.77 -29.21
C VAL A 397 10.66 4.31 -29.45
N ILE A 398 9.72 4.70 -28.58
CA ILE A 398 8.31 4.38 -28.75
C ILE A 398 7.74 5.00 -30.03
N SER A 399 8.10 6.25 -30.35
CA SER A 399 7.67 6.91 -31.58
C SER A 399 8.14 6.15 -32.82
N GLN A 400 9.39 5.66 -32.81
CA GLN A 400 9.93 4.82 -33.87
C GLN A 400 9.19 3.48 -33.97
N TYR A 401 8.95 2.82 -32.85
CA TYR A 401 8.18 1.57 -32.80
C TYR A 401 6.77 1.76 -33.41
N LEU A 402 6.03 2.79 -32.98
CA LEU A 402 4.69 3.08 -33.49
C LEU A 402 4.67 3.37 -35.00
N ARG A 403 5.71 4.05 -35.53
CA ARG A 403 5.85 4.27 -36.97
C ARG A 403 6.17 3.00 -37.75
N SER A 404 6.75 1.99 -37.11
CA SER A 404 7.07 0.71 -37.75
C SER A 404 5.86 -0.23 -37.88
N LEU A 405 4.77 0.04 -37.15
CA LEU A 405 3.55 -0.78 -37.18
C LEU A 405 2.90 -0.81 -38.59
N PRO A 406 2.17 -1.90 -38.92
CA PRO A 406 1.36 -2.00 -40.13
C PRO A 406 0.41 -0.81 -40.31
N ALA A 407 0.09 -0.45 -41.55
CA ALA A 407 -0.74 0.72 -41.87
C ALA A 407 -2.15 0.67 -41.24
N THR A 408 -2.67 -0.54 -41.01
CA THR A 408 -3.94 -0.78 -40.32
C THR A 408 -3.90 -0.30 -38.86
N ASP A 409 -2.79 -0.53 -38.16
CA ASP A 409 -2.64 -0.23 -36.74
C ASP A 409 -2.17 1.22 -36.53
N ARG A 410 -1.38 1.74 -37.47
CA ARG A 410 -0.83 3.10 -37.42
C ARG A 410 -1.89 4.21 -37.44
N ASN A 411 -2.98 4.01 -38.17
CA ASN A 411 -4.01 5.04 -38.34
C ASN A 411 -5.03 5.08 -37.20
N GLN A 412 -5.18 3.99 -36.43
CA GLN A 412 -6.17 3.89 -35.35
C GLN A 412 -5.55 3.96 -33.95
N LEU A 413 -4.34 3.41 -33.76
CA LEU A 413 -3.77 3.20 -32.43
C LEU A 413 -2.66 4.19 -32.08
N SER A 414 -1.90 4.69 -33.06
CA SER A 414 -0.69 5.50 -32.78
C SER A 414 -0.95 6.80 -32.02
N SER A 415 -2.06 7.49 -32.30
CA SER A 415 -2.40 8.74 -31.58
C SER A 415 -2.72 8.46 -30.12
N ALA A 416 -3.58 7.48 -29.86
CA ALA A 416 -3.99 7.12 -28.51
C ALA A 416 -2.85 6.51 -27.69
N ILE A 417 -2.03 5.65 -28.29
CA ILE A 417 -0.83 5.13 -27.61
C ILE A 417 0.14 6.27 -27.32
N GLY A 418 0.33 7.20 -28.27
CA GLY A 418 1.20 8.37 -28.07
C GLY A 418 0.75 9.27 -26.92
N GLU A 419 -0.54 9.56 -26.82
CA GLU A 419 -1.13 10.34 -25.72
C GLU A 419 -0.97 9.62 -24.38
N LEU A 420 -1.31 8.33 -24.32
CA LEU A 420 -1.19 7.55 -23.09
C LEU A 420 0.26 7.40 -22.65
N VAL A 421 1.19 7.16 -23.60
CA VAL A 421 2.63 7.11 -23.31
C VAL A 421 3.10 8.43 -22.75
N LYS A 422 2.70 9.58 -23.32
CA LYS A 422 3.04 10.89 -22.76
C LYS A 422 2.55 11.04 -21.32
N LEU A 423 1.29 10.67 -21.05
CA LEU A 423 0.74 10.70 -19.68
C LEU A 423 1.45 9.74 -18.72
N ILE A 424 1.97 8.62 -19.23
CA ILE A 424 2.69 7.59 -18.47
C ILE A 424 4.11 8.04 -18.14
N VAL A 425 4.87 8.51 -19.15
CA VAL A 425 6.32 8.69 -19.02
C VAL A 425 6.74 10.12 -18.71
N LEU A 426 5.93 11.13 -19.03
CA LEU A 426 6.33 12.52 -18.78
C LEU A 426 6.27 12.86 -17.28
N PRO A 427 7.23 13.64 -16.78
CA PRO A 427 7.16 14.19 -15.44
C PRO A 427 6.03 15.23 -15.35
N SER A 428 5.41 15.31 -14.17
CA SER A 428 4.30 16.22 -13.88
C SER A 428 4.72 17.67 -14.15
N GLY A 429 4.02 18.35 -15.06
CA GLY A 429 4.33 19.71 -15.50
C GLY A 429 4.79 19.83 -16.97
N GLU A 430 5.27 18.76 -17.59
CA GLU A 430 5.63 18.74 -19.02
C GLU A 430 4.53 18.14 -19.92
N GLU A 431 3.40 17.73 -19.34
CA GLU A 431 2.28 17.05 -20.02
C GLU A 431 1.59 17.91 -21.10
N ASN A 432 1.77 19.24 -21.07
CA ASN A 432 1.18 20.18 -22.04
C ASN A 432 2.14 20.63 -23.16
N SER A 433 3.32 20.00 -23.29
CA SER A 433 4.37 20.39 -24.27
C SER A 433 4.24 19.71 -25.63
#